data_AF-A0A397TFH2-F1
#
_entry.id   AF-A0A397TFH2-F1
#
_cell.length_a   1.000
_cell.length_b   1.000
_cell.length_c   1.000
_cell.angle_alpha   90.00
_cell.angle_beta   90.00
_cell.angle_gamma   90.00
#
_symmetry.space_group_name_H-M   'P 1'
#
loop_
_entity.id
_entity.type
_entity.pdbx_description
1 polymer ?
#
loop_
_entity_poly.entity_id
_entity_poly.type
_entity_poly.pdbx_seq_one_letter_code
_entity_poly.pdbx_strand_id
1 'polypeptide(L)'
;MNDSVKQDDRKLLIGSKIKNSKLFLNEDDPSNKKCWVSGKELVLGIQKDIKEGMYKVNKFLTPYEDLLLCAGARKMKDNEYKEPEIIPDQKEALLNSLLDKLIRQSKNDHDIIFIVGKEEKKIYANRYVLSAVSTYFESAKDEIKVPIEDIQPDTFLVFLRWSYGQSFEDASSILRRQVDFKAEHEYETYYLSFLMHILKVTNIYKVKTFKDIVERTIIKEQYVNVNYVSEILKCSKECEAQESRKFYENHVKSNKELFKDQLSGIHKNELNDLIEPRMLKLLNI
;
A
#
# COMPACT_ATOMS: atom_id res chain seq x y z
N MET A 1 9.84 -52.06 -24.82
CA MET A 1 9.26 -53.00 -23.84
C MET A 1 10.20 -54.15 -23.45
N ASN A 2 11.12 -54.61 -24.32
CA ASN A 2 12.03 -55.73 -24.00
C ASN A 2 13.29 -55.38 -23.19
N ASP A 3 13.71 -54.10 -23.17
CA ASP A 3 14.96 -53.70 -22.50
C ASP A 3 14.78 -53.34 -21.02
N SER A 4 13.61 -52.84 -20.60
CA SER A 4 13.33 -52.52 -19.20
C SER A 4 13.19 -53.79 -18.34
N VAL A 5 12.53 -54.83 -18.88
CA VAL A 5 12.38 -56.13 -18.22
C VAL A 5 13.75 -56.78 -17.98
N LYS A 6 14.64 -56.74 -18.99
CA LYS A 6 16.03 -57.23 -18.86
C LYS A 6 16.87 -56.43 -17.86
N GLN A 7 16.56 -55.16 -17.65
CA GLN A 7 17.26 -54.29 -16.71
C GLN A 7 16.85 -54.57 -15.26
N ASP A 8 15.56 -54.83 -15.02
CA ASP A 8 15.03 -55.18 -13.70
C ASP A 8 15.50 -56.58 -13.25
N ASP A 9 15.55 -57.55 -14.16
CA ASP A 9 16.10 -58.89 -13.88
C ASP A 9 17.59 -58.83 -13.47
N ARG A 10 18.36 -57.94 -14.09
CA ARG A 10 19.78 -57.71 -13.73
C ARG A 10 19.92 -57.04 -12.37
N LYS A 11 19.09 -56.05 -12.04
CA LYS A 11 19.08 -55.40 -10.72
C LYS A 11 18.75 -56.40 -9.61
N LEU A 12 17.77 -57.29 -9.84
CA LEU A 12 17.43 -58.37 -8.93
C LEU A 12 18.59 -59.36 -8.74
N LEU A 13 19.24 -59.76 -9.83
CA LEU A 13 20.40 -60.66 -9.77
C LEU A 13 21.59 -60.02 -9.03
N ILE A 14 21.91 -58.76 -9.30
CA ILE A 14 22.96 -58.01 -8.60
C ILE A 14 22.62 -57.89 -7.12
N GLY A 15 21.40 -57.44 -6.79
CA GLY A 15 20.90 -57.31 -5.43
C GLY A 15 21.02 -58.60 -4.63
N SER A 16 20.63 -59.75 -5.20
CA SER A 16 20.73 -61.04 -4.51
C SER A 16 22.17 -61.43 -4.13
N LYS A 17 23.18 -60.96 -4.89
CA LYS A 17 24.60 -61.22 -4.61
C LYS A 17 25.23 -60.24 -3.61
N ILE A 18 24.75 -59.00 -3.54
CA ILE A 18 25.41 -57.94 -2.76
C ILE A 18 24.66 -57.55 -1.47
N LYS A 19 23.39 -57.91 -1.33
CA LYS A 19 22.51 -57.41 -0.25
C LYS A 19 22.99 -57.69 1.18
N ASN A 20 23.65 -58.82 1.40
CA ASN A 20 24.17 -59.22 2.71
C ASN A 20 25.68 -59.02 2.86
N SER A 21 26.35 -58.58 1.80
CA SER A 21 27.81 -58.49 1.74
C SER A 21 28.25 -57.12 2.25
N LYS A 22 29.25 -57.11 3.14
CA LYS A 22 29.87 -55.87 3.65
C LYS A 22 30.80 -55.27 2.61
N LEU A 23 30.22 -54.58 1.63
CA LEU A 23 30.90 -54.09 0.43
C LEU A 23 31.02 -52.57 0.37
N PHE A 24 30.33 -51.84 1.23
CA PHE A 24 30.31 -50.39 1.19
C PHE A 24 31.18 -49.83 2.29
N LEU A 25 32.24 -49.13 1.91
CA LEU A 25 33.06 -48.36 2.83
C LEU A 25 32.28 -47.10 3.21
N ASN A 26 31.72 -47.08 4.41
CA ASN A 26 30.82 -46.02 4.89
C ASN A 26 31.52 -45.04 5.86
N GLU A 27 32.85 -45.06 5.88
CA GLU A 27 33.76 -44.23 6.68
C GLU A 27 35.08 -44.06 5.90
N ASP A 28 36.09 -43.45 6.49
CA ASP A 28 37.30 -43.06 5.76
C ASP A 28 38.45 -44.10 5.77
N ASP A 29 38.39 -45.16 6.60
CA ASP A 29 39.47 -46.16 6.72
C ASP A 29 39.13 -47.52 6.06
N PRO A 30 39.72 -47.83 4.88
CA PRO A 30 39.50 -49.10 4.18
C PRO A 30 40.15 -50.31 4.88
N SER A 31 41.13 -50.10 5.76
CA SER A 31 41.82 -51.18 6.48
C SER A 31 41.02 -51.67 7.70
N ASN A 32 40.12 -50.81 8.20
CA ASN A 32 39.25 -51.14 9.32
C ASN A 32 38.00 -51.88 8.84
N LYS A 33 37.91 -53.18 9.15
CA LYS A 33 36.75 -54.03 8.79
C LYS A 33 35.41 -53.53 9.34
N LYS A 34 35.40 -52.69 10.37
CA LYS A 34 34.17 -52.09 10.93
C LYS A 34 33.63 -50.96 10.06
N CYS A 35 34.46 -50.34 9.23
CA CYS A 35 34.07 -49.29 8.29
C CYS A 35 33.32 -49.83 7.06
N TRP A 36 33.38 -51.14 6.84
CA TRP A 36 32.67 -51.83 5.77
C TRP A 36 31.31 -52.33 6.25
N VAL A 37 30.25 -51.83 5.62
CA VAL A 37 28.86 -52.16 5.95
C VAL A 37 28.14 -52.75 4.75
N SER A 38 27.07 -53.48 5.02
CA SER A 38 26.18 -54.01 3.99
C SER A 38 25.10 -52.99 3.63
N GLY A 39 24.56 -53.07 2.41
CA GLY A 39 23.53 -52.14 1.94
C GLY A 39 22.31 -52.10 2.87
N LYS A 40 21.87 -53.24 3.42
CA LYS A 40 20.76 -53.33 4.38
C LYS A 40 20.94 -52.53 5.68
N GLU A 41 22.18 -52.22 6.04
CA GLU A 41 22.52 -51.46 7.24
C GLU A 41 22.47 -49.95 6.97
N LEU A 42 22.37 -49.52 5.71
CA LEU A 42 22.37 -48.13 5.30
C LEU A 42 20.95 -47.57 5.18
N VAL A 43 20.79 -46.33 5.61
CA VAL A 43 19.56 -45.56 5.44
C VAL A 43 19.88 -44.21 4.77
N LEU A 44 19.29 -43.98 3.60
CA LEU A 44 19.36 -42.74 2.85
C LEU A 44 18.41 -41.71 3.47
N GLY A 45 18.84 -40.45 3.53
CA GLY A 45 18.03 -39.32 3.99
C GLY A 45 18.00 -39.09 5.51
N ILE A 46 18.73 -39.87 6.31
CA ILE A 46 18.87 -39.63 7.76
C ILE A 46 20.08 -38.75 8.08
N GLN A 47 19.98 -37.94 9.14
CA GLN A 47 21.00 -36.94 9.47
C GLN A 47 22.21 -37.48 10.22
N LYS A 48 22.03 -38.59 10.95
CA LYS A 48 23.04 -39.30 11.74
C LYS A 48 22.64 -40.76 11.91
N ASP A 49 23.57 -41.61 12.31
CA ASP A 49 23.30 -42.99 12.68
C ASP A 49 22.21 -43.07 13.75
N ILE A 50 21.27 -43.99 13.56
CA ILE A 50 20.16 -44.19 14.51
C ILE A 50 20.56 -45.24 15.54
N LYS A 51 21.10 -46.37 15.08
CA LYS A 51 21.60 -47.48 15.89
C LYS A 51 22.45 -48.41 15.03
N GLU A 52 23.07 -49.41 15.65
CA GLU A 52 23.78 -50.47 14.94
C GLU A 52 22.87 -51.11 13.86
N GLY A 53 23.38 -51.18 12.63
CA GLY A 53 22.62 -51.65 11.46
C GLY A 53 21.62 -50.63 10.88
N MET A 54 21.69 -49.37 11.30
CA MET A 54 20.94 -48.23 10.74
C MET A 54 21.85 -47.00 10.65
N TYR A 55 22.83 -47.10 9.77
CA TYR A 55 23.85 -46.08 9.55
C TYR A 55 23.42 -45.07 8.49
N LYS A 56 23.80 -43.82 8.71
CA LYS A 56 23.74 -42.77 7.71
C LYS A 56 24.66 -43.14 6.55
N VAL A 57 24.17 -42.94 5.33
CA VAL A 57 25.00 -43.08 4.13
C VAL A 57 26.06 -41.98 4.10
N ASN A 58 27.32 -42.40 4.04
CA ASN A 58 28.46 -41.51 3.88
C ASN A 58 28.34 -40.71 2.58
N LYS A 59 28.73 -39.44 2.62
CA LYS A 59 28.67 -38.50 1.48
C LYS A 59 29.33 -39.04 0.20
N PHE A 60 30.31 -39.92 0.29
CA PHE A 60 30.97 -40.48 -0.90
C PHE A 60 30.15 -41.59 -1.58
N LEU A 61 29.21 -42.20 -0.85
CA LEU A 61 28.31 -43.21 -1.37
C LEU A 61 26.99 -42.62 -1.91
N THR A 62 26.67 -41.36 -1.58
CA THR A 62 25.41 -40.72 -1.99
C THR A 62 25.18 -40.66 -3.51
N PRO A 63 26.19 -40.53 -4.40
CA PRO A 63 25.95 -40.56 -5.84
C PRO A 63 25.50 -41.93 -6.37
N TYR A 64 25.68 -43.00 -5.59
CA TYR A 64 25.37 -44.38 -5.98
C TYR A 64 24.05 -44.87 -5.40
N GLU A 65 23.08 -43.98 -5.23
CA GLU A 65 21.79 -44.27 -4.58
C GLU A 65 21.12 -45.54 -5.12
N ASP A 66 21.01 -45.69 -6.44
CA ASP A 66 20.41 -46.86 -7.08
C ASP A 66 21.10 -48.18 -6.71
N LEU A 67 22.44 -48.15 -6.61
CA LEU A 67 23.23 -49.31 -6.22
C LEU A 67 22.99 -49.66 -4.74
N LEU A 68 22.94 -48.66 -3.87
CA LEU A 68 22.67 -48.83 -2.45
C LEU A 68 21.26 -49.42 -2.24
N LEU A 69 20.26 -48.89 -2.96
CA LEU A 69 18.89 -49.42 -2.95
C LEU A 69 18.85 -50.87 -3.45
N CYS A 70 19.55 -51.19 -4.54
CA CYS A 70 19.69 -52.57 -5.03
C CYS A 70 20.35 -53.49 -4.00
N ALA A 71 21.31 -52.97 -3.23
CA ALA A 71 21.96 -53.67 -2.12
C ALA A 71 21.12 -53.71 -0.82
N GLY A 72 19.89 -53.21 -0.85
CA GLY A 72 18.94 -53.32 0.25
C GLY A 72 18.93 -52.13 1.22
N ALA A 73 19.58 -51.02 0.88
CA ALA A 73 19.46 -49.78 1.65
C ALA A 73 18.01 -49.30 1.69
N ARG A 74 17.65 -48.63 2.80
CA ARG A 74 16.32 -48.02 2.98
C ARG A 74 16.40 -46.54 2.70
N LYS A 75 15.37 -45.96 2.10
CA LYS A 75 15.26 -44.50 1.94
C LYS A 75 14.19 -43.96 2.88
N MET A 76 14.54 -42.95 3.67
CA MET A 76 13.57 -42.19 4.45
C MET A 76 12.57 -41.55 3.47
N LYS A 77 11.28 -41.70 3.76
CA LYS A 77 10.24 -41.00 3.00
C LYS A 77 10.24 -39.55 3.45
N ASP A 78 10.45 -38.63 2.53
CA ASP A 78 10.22 -37.22 2.79
C ASP A 78 8.71 -37.02 2.98
N ASN A 79 8.31 -36.51 4.15
CA ASN A 79 6.99 -35.91 4.26
C ASN A 79 7.12 -34.51 3.68
N GLU A 80 6.44 -34.22 2.57
CA GLU A 80 6.34 -32.86 2.04
C GLU A 80 5.69 -31.95 3.10
N TYR A 81 6.51 -31.29 3.91
CA TYR A 81 6.04 -30.21 4.78
C TYR A 81 5.85 -28.99 3.89
N LYS A 82 4.59 -28.69 3.56
CA LYS A 82 4.22 -27.39 3.00
C LYS A 82 4.14 -26.42 4.17
N GLU A 83 5.20 -25.65 4.37
CA GLU A 83 5.19 -24.53 5.30
C GLU A 83 4.04 -23.60 4.89
N PRO A 84 3.08 -23.28 5.78
CA PRO A 84 2.08 -22.29 5.45
C PRO A 84 2.81 -20.97 5.20
N GLU A 85 2.56 -20.33 4.06
CA GLU A 85 3.00 -18.96 3.79
C GLU A 85 2.31 -18.03 4.81
N ILE A 86 2.87 -17.92 6.00
CA ILE A 86 2.55 -16.84 6.92
C ILE A 86 3.47 -15.69 6.49
N ILE A 87 2.93 -14.80 5.66
CA ILE A 87 3.53 -13.49 5.42
C ILE A 87 2.74 -12.53 6.31
N PRO A 88 3.15 -12.24 7.56
CA PRO A 88 2.55 -11.15 8.29
C PRO A 88 2.97 -9.87 7.55
N ASP A 89 2.01 -9.18 6.92
CA ASP A 89 2.26 -7.86 6.35
C ASP A 89 2.40 -6.86 7.50
N GLN A 90 3.61 -6.78 8.06
CA GLN A 90 3.90 -5.89 9.18
C GLN A 90 3.73 -4.41 8.80
N LYS A 91 3.82 -4.06 7.51
CA LYS A 91 3.54 -2.71 7.03
C LYS A 91 2.05 -2.40 7.17
N GLU A 92 1.19 -3.31 6.74
CA GLU A 92 -0.27 -3.16 6.87
C GLU A 92 -0.71 -3.14 8.35
N ALA A 93 -0.15 -4.03 9.18
CA ALA A 93 -0.43 -4.03 10.62
C ALA A 93 -0.03 -2.71 11.30
N LEU A 94 1.14 -2.16 10.96
CA LEU A 94 1.59 -0.87 11.47
C LEU A 94 0.67 0.27 11.00
N LEU A 95 0.36 0.33 9.71
CA LEU A 95 -0.53 1.33 9.12
C LEU A 95 -1.89 1.33 9.82
N ASN A 96 -2.51 0.16 9.94
CA ASN A 96 -3.81 0.00 10.59
C ASN A 96 -3.75 0.43 12.06
N SER A 97 -2.68 0.10 12.78
CA SER A 97 -2.51 0.52 14.18
C SER A 97 -2.39 2.04 14.33
N LEU A 98 -1.63 2.71 13.44
CA LEU A 98 -1.49 4.17 13.45
C LEU A 98 -2.82 4.86 13.13
N LEU A 99 -3.56 4.34 12.14
CA LEU A 99 -4.87 4.86 11.79
C LEU A 99 -5.91 4.65 12.89
N ASP A 100 -5.92 3.49 13.55
CA ASP A 100 -6.80 3.23 14.69
C ASP A 100 -6.54 4.22 15.83
N LYS A 101 -5.28 4.52 16.12
CA LYS A 101 -4.92 5.54 17.12
C LYS A 101 -5.41 6.92 16.71
N LEU A 102 -5.18 7.32 15.46
CA LEU A 102 -5.71 8.56 14.91
C LEU A 102 -7.23 8.61 15.04
N ILE A 103 -7.97 7.56 14.69
CA ILE A 103 -9.44 7.55 14.74
C ILE A 103 -9.96 7.62 16.18
N ARG A 104 -9.31 6.94 17.13
CA ARG A 104 -9.69 6.95 18.55
C ARG A 104 -9.52 8.31 19.22
N GLN A 105 -8.66 9.20 18.68
CA GLN A 105 -8.44 10.56 19.18
C GLN A 105 -8.09 10.61 20.69
N SER A 106 -7.32 9.62 21.16
CA SER A 106 -6.83 9.55 22.55
C SER A 106 -5.71 10.55 22.77
N LYS A 107 -5.85 11.43 23.77
CA LYS A 107 -4.85 12.47 24.08
C LYS A 107 -3.46 11.89 24.38
N ASN A 108 -3.39 10.70 24.99
CA ASN A 108 -2.12 10.11 25.44
C ASN A 108 -1.29 9.52 24.30
N ASP A 109 -1.90 9.30 23.13
CA ASP A 109 -1.24 8.70 21.97
C ASP A 109 -0.58 9.72 21.03
N HIS A 110 -0.72 11.02 21.31
CA HIS A 110 -0.48 12.11 20.36
C HIS A 110 0.29 13.28 21.00
N ASP A 111 1.14 13.94 20.21
CA ASP A 111 2.08 15.01 20.62
C ASP A 111 1.83 16.34 19.88
N ILE A 112 0.81 16.38 19.01
CA ILE A 112 0.36 17.59 18.32
C ILE A 112 -1.16 17.65 18.30
N ILE A 113 -1.68 18.87 18.46
CA ILE A 113 -3.11 19.19 18.54
C ILE A 113 -3.44 20.23 17.48
N PHE A 114 -4.42 19.93 16.64
CA PHE A 114 -5.00 20.89 15.71
C PHE A 114 -6.30 21.43 16.27
N ILE A 115 -6.46 22.75 16.26
CA ILE A 115 -7.72 23.43 16.56
C ILE A 115 -8.38 23.78 15.23
N VAL A 116 -9.54 23.17 14.96
CA VAL A 116 -10.14 23.14 13.63
C VAL A 116 -11.54 23.76 13.63
N GLY A 117 -11.77 24.66 12.69
CA GLY A 117 -13.06 25.30 12.44
C GLY A 117 -13.49 26.28 13.53
N LYS A 118 -14.68 26.86 13.34
CA LYS A 118 -15.27 27.85 14.27
C LYS A 118 -15.57 27.29 15.66
N GLU A 119 -15.88 26.00 15.74
CA GLU A 119 -16.14 25.29 16.99
C GLU A 119 -14.85 24.94 17.75
N GLU A 120 -13.68 25.29 17.20
CA GLU A 120 -12.37 25.03 17.79
C GLU A 120 -12.18 23.56 18.20
N LYS A 121 -12.68 22.64 17.37
CA LYS A 121 -12.60 21.21 17.62
C LYS A 121 -11.14 20.78 17.63
N LYS A 122 -10.74 20.10 18.71
CA LYS A 122 -9.38 19.57 18.88
C LYS A 122 -9.25 18.23 18.16
N ILE A 123 -8.25 18.12 17.30
CA ILE A 123 -7.86 16.89 16.61
C ILE A 123 -6.42 16.56 16.97
N TYR A 124 -6.21 15.39 17.54
CA TYR A 124 -4.92 14.90 18.01
C TYR A 124 -4.23 14.07 16.92
N ALA A 125 -2.92 14.25 16.76
CA ALA A 125 -2.10 13.53 15.77
C ALA A 125 -0.65 13.35 16.25
N ASN A 126 0.19 12.72 15.43
CA ASN A 126 1.59 12.43 15.71
C ASN A 126 2.52 13.25 14.81
N ARG A 127 3.34 14.10 15.41
CA ARG A 127 4.34 14.92 14.71
C ARG A 127 5.25 14.07 13.86
N TYR A 128 5.77 12.97 14.41
CA TYR A 128 6.66 12.06 13.69
C TYR A 128 6.04 11.49 12.39
N VAL A 129 4.75 11.12 12.42
CA VAL A 129 4.05 10.61 11.23
C VAL A 129 3.86 11.73 10.21
N LEU A 130 3.44 12.92 10.66
CA LEU A 130 3.20 14.06 9.77
C LEU A 130 4.52 14.61 9.17
N SER A 131 5.62 14.55 9.91
CA SER A 131 6.96 14.93 9.43
C SER A 131 7.43 14.06 8.27
N ALA A 132 6.98 12.80 8.17
CA ALA A 132 7.27 11.95 7.02
C ALA A 132 6.61 12.44 5.73
N VAL A 133 5.55 13.25 5.83
CA VAL A 133 4.79 13.79 4.70
C VAL A 133 5.18 15.24 4.39
N SER A 134 5.54 16.02 5.41
CA SER A 134 6.02 17.40 5.24
C SER A 134 6.93 17.85 6.37
N THR A 135 8.07 18.44 6.00
CA THR A 135 9.03 19.04 6.92
C THR A 135 8.45 20.21 7.72
N TYR A 136 7.29 20.76 7.31
CA TYR A 136 6.56 21.76 8.09
C TYR A 136 6.33 21.29 9.55
N PHE A 137 6.05 20.01 9.73
CA PHE A 137 5.67 19.47 11.04
C PHE A 137 6.85 19.20 11.97
N GLU A 138 8.09 19.12 11.48
CA GLU A 138 9.27 18.83 12.31
C GLU A 138 9.47 19.87 13.43
N SER A 139 9.24 21.14 13.11
CA SER A 139 9.38 22.26 14.05
C SER A 139 8.03 22.85 14.47
N ALA A 140 6.93 22.15 14.24
CA ALA A 140 5.62 22.67 14.54
C ALA A 140 5.38 22.72 16.05
N LYS A 141 4.59 23.72 16.48
CA LYS A 141 4.16 23.85 17.87
C LYS A 141 3.28 22.67 18.26
N ASP A 142 3.22 22.39 19.55
CA ASP A 142 2.37 21.34 20.11
C ASP A 142 0.88 21.59 19.83
N GLU A 143 0.48 22.85 19.68
CA GLU A 143 -0.89 23.26 19.33
C GLU A 143 -0.87 24.19 18.10
N ILE A 144 -1.71 23.87 17.11
CA ILE A 144 -1.81 24.58 15.83
C ILE A 144 -3.27 24.94 15.57
N LYS A 145 -3.56 26.23 15.49
CA LYS A 145 -4.85 26.70 14.97
C LYS A 145 -4.84 26.64 13.45
N VAL A 146 -5.74 25.86 12.87
CA VAL A 146 -5.86 25.74 11.41
C VAL A 146 -6.35 27.09 10.87
N PRO A 147 -5.62 27.74 9.95
CA PRO A 147 -5.91 29.13 9.55
C PRO A 147 -7.03 29.24 8.50
N ILE A 148 -7.88 28.21 8.39
CA ILE A 148 -9.04 28.19 7.50
C ILE A 148 -10.26 28.22 8.41
N GLU A 149 -10.95 29.36 8.47
CA GLU A 149 -11.98 29.60 9.48
C GLU A 149 -13.21 28.68 9.33
N ASP A 150 -13.60 28.40 8.09
CA ASP A 150 -14.80 27.66 7.71
C ASP A 150 -14.56 26.15 7.47
N ILE A 151 -13.33 25.68 7.68
CA ILE A 151 -13.00 24.26 7.47
C ILE A 151 -13.77 23.37 8.44
N GLN A 152 -14.40 22.33 7.89
CA GLN A 152 -15.06 21.33 8.70
C GLN A 152 -14.04 20.37 9.32
N PRO A 153 -14.22 19.95 10.58
CA PRO A 153 -13.31 19.00 11.22
C PRO A 153 -13.12 17.70 10.44
N ASP A 154 -14.18 17.20 9.80
CA ASP A 154 -14.11 15.97 9.00
C ASP A 154 -13.24 16.19 7.76
N THR A 155 -13.31 17.36 7.11
CA THR A 155 -12.40 17.73 6.01
C THR A 155 -10.94 17.69 6.48
N PHE A 156 -10.64 18.26 7.65
CA PHE A 156 -9.28 18.20 8.19
C PHE A 156 -8.85 16.77 8.55
N LEU A 157 -9.79 15.93 9.01
CA LEU A 157 -9.53 14.54 9.32
C LEU A 157 -9.20 13.72 8.06
N VAL A 158 -9.81 14.01 6.91
CA VAL A 158 -9.41 13.42 5.62
C VAL A 158 -7.94 13.71 5.32
N PHE A 159 -7.50 14.95 5.53
CA PHE A 159 -6.09 15.33 5.37
C PHE A 159 -5.15 14.52 6.27
N LEU A 160 -5.52 14.34 7.54
CA LEU A 160 -4.72 13.54 8.47
C LEU A 160 -4.70 12.07 8.10
N ARG A 161 -5.86 11.49 7.76
CA ARG A 161 -5.98 10.09 7.33
C ARG A 161 -5.10 9.78 6.11
N TRP A 162 -5.14 10.65 5.11
CA TRP A 162 -4.26 10.55 3.95
C TRP A 162 -2.78 10.66 4.36
N SER A 163 -2.45 11.61 5.23
CA SER A 163 -1.08 11.80 5.73
C SER A 163 -0.58 10.59 6.56
N TYR A 164 -1.48 9.81 7.13
CA TYR A 164 -1.16 8.56 7.82
C TYR A 164 -1.01 7.36 6.87
N GLY A 165 -1.25 7.53 5.57
CA GLY A 165 -1.03 6.53 4.54
C GLY A 165 -2.29 5.89 3.97
N GLN A 166 -3.50 6.38 4.29
CA GLN A 166 -4.71 5.94 3.58
C GLN A 166 -4.75 6.47 2.15
N SER A 167 -5.41 5.72 1.26
CA SER A 167 -5.78 6.23 -0.07
C SER A 167 -6.70 7.46 0.08
N PHE A 168 -6.78 8.30 -0.95
CA PHE A 168 -7.65 9.48 -0.89
C PHE A 168 -9.13 9.07 -0.83
N GLU A 169 -9.47 7.98 -1.51
CA GLU A 169 -10.79 7.36 -1.52
C GLU A 169 -11.19 6.87 -0.13
N ASP A 170 -10.32 6.10 0.54
CA ASP A 170 -10.58 5.58 1.89
C ASP A 170 -10.59 6.70 2.93
N ALA A 171 -9.68 7.67 2.82
CA ALA A 171 -9.64 8.82 3.71
C ALA A 171 -10.94 9.63 3.62
N SER A 172 -11.48 9.80 2.41
CA SER A 172 -12.71 10.57 2.14
C SER A 172 -14.00 9.83 2.48
N SER A 173 -13.94 8.55 2.85
CA SER A 173 -15.12 7.73 3.20
C SER A 173 -15.95 8.24 4.38
N ILE A 174 -15.39 9.13 5.20
CA ILE A 174 -16.08 9.77 6.34
C ILE A 174 -16.98 10.94 5.94
N LEU A 175 -16.85 11.41 4.71
CA LEU A 175 -17.64 12.53 4.20
C LEU A 175 -19.08 12.09 3.94
N ARG A 176 -19.98 13.07 3.89
CA ARG A 176 -21.36 12.84 3.48
C ARG A 176 -21.40 12.37 2.03
N ARG A 177 -22.23 11.38 1.76
CA ARG A 177 -22.43 10.79 0.44
C ARG A 177 -23.52 11.55 -0.29
N GLN A 178 -23.55 11.43 -1.62
CA GLN A 178 -24.57 12.07 -2.45
C GLN A 178 -26.01 11.74 -2.01
N VAL A 179 -26.25 10.51 -1.54
CA VAL A 179 -27.55 10.06 -1.01
C VAL A 179 -28.02 10.80 0.24
N ASP A 180 -27.12 11.53 0.92
CA ASP A 180 -27.43 12.30 2.12
C ASP A 180 -28.00 13.70 1.78
N PHE A 181 -28.03 14.09 0.50
CA PHE A 181 -28.49 15.40 0.03
C PHE A 181 -29.79 15.28 -0.76
N LYS A 182 -30.64 16.30 -0.67
CA LYS A 182 -31.95 16.31 -1.35
C LYS A 182 -31.82 16.71 -2.81
N ALA A 183 -30.86 17.57 -3.11
CA ALA A 183 -30.63 18.07 -4.45
C ALA A 183 -29.16 17.94 -4.83
N GLU A 184 -28.92 17.64 -6.11
CA GLU A 184 -27.59 17.41 -6.66
C GLU A 184 -26.64 18.60 -6.46
N HIS A 185 -27.14 19.82 -6.67
CA HIS A 185 -26.37 21.05 -6.47
C HIS A 185 -25.89 21.25 -5.02
N GLU A 186 -26.63 20.75 -4.02
CA GLU A 186 -26.21 20.81 -2.61
C GLU A 186 -24.98 19.93 -2.37
N TYR A 187 -24.98 18.72 -2.96
CA TYR A 187 -23.85 17.81 -2.89
C TYR A 187 -22.63 18.37 -3.64
N GLU A 188 -22.82 18.88 -4.87
CA GLU A 188 -21.74 19.49 -5.64
C GLU A 188 -21.07 20.64 -4.90
N THR A 189 -21.87 21.54 -4.33
CA THR A 189 -21.38 22.68 -3.53
C THR A 189 -20.60 22.19 -2.31
N TYR A 190 -21.14 21.19 -1.60
CA TYR A 190 -20.46 20.58 -0.45
C TYR A 190 -19.12 19.94 -0.84
N TYR A 191 -19.11 19.14 -1.90
CA TYR A 191 -17.93 18.40 -2.33
C TYR A 191 -16.85 19.31 -2.89
N LEU A 192 -17.22 20.33 -3.67
CA LEU A 192 -16.28 21.35 -4.15
C LEU A 192 -15.66 22.13 -2.98
N SER A 193 -16.48 22.55 -2.01
CA SER A 193 -16.00 23.23 -0.80
C SER A 193 -14.98 22.36 -0.04
N PHE A 194 -15.28 21.07 0.12
CA PHE A 194 -14.35 20.09 0.68
C PHE A 194 -13.01 20.07 -0.08
N LEU A 195 -13.03 19.91 -1.41
CA LEU A 195 -11.82 19.86 -2.23
C LEU A 195 -11.00 21.15 -2.12
N MET A 196 -11.66 22.31 -2.14
CA MET A 196 -11.01 23.61 -1.98
C MET A 196 -10.36 23.77 -0.61
N HIS A 197 -11.01 23.32 0.46
CA HIS A 197 -10.43 23.33 1.81
C HIS A 197 -9.21 22.41 1.89
N ILE A 198 -9.27 21.19 1.33
CA ILE A 198 -8.09 20.31 1.27
C ILE A 198 -6.96 20.97 0.47
N LEU A 199 -7.27 21.62 -0.66
CA LEU A 199 -6.27 22.32 -1.45
C LEU A 199 -5.57 23.43 -0.66
N LYS A 200 -6.33 24.20 0.14
CA LYS A 200 -5.78 25.21 1.07
C LYS A 200 -4.90 24.56 2.14
N VAL A 201 -5.38 23.49 2.79
CA VAL A 201 -4.66 22.76 3.84
C VAL A 201 -3.33 22.23 3.31
N THR A 202 -3.35 21.54 2.17
CA THR A 202 -2.14 20.97 1.56
C THR A 202 -1.14 22.05 1.15
N ASN A 203 -1.60 23.22 0.73
CA ASN A 203 -0.73 24.37 0.47
C ASN A 203 -0.10 24.93 1.76
N ILE A 204 -0.89 25.16 2.81
CA ILE A 204 -0.42 25.67 4.11
C ILE A 204 0.66 24.76 4.71
N TYR A 205 0.39 23.45 4.72
CA TYR A 205 1.27 22.45 5.32
C TYR A 205 2.28 21.87 4.32
N LYS A 206 2.38 22.43 3.10
CA LYS A 206 3.37 22.08 2.07
C LYS A 206 3.36 20.59 1.68
N VAL A 207 2.20 19.95 1.69
CA VAL A 207 2.02 18.54 1.29
C VAL A 207 1.78 18.46 -0.22
N LYS A 208 2.87 18.56 -1.01
CA LYS A 208 2.79 18.67 -2.48
C LYS A 208 2.11 17.48 -3.15
N THR A 209 2.46 16.26 -2.77
CA THR A 209 1.90 15.04 -3.38
C THR A 209 0.39 14.96 -3.23
N PHE A 210 -0.15 15.37 -2.07
CA PHE A 210 -1.59 15.40 -1.86
C PHE A 210 -2.26 16.57 -2.59
N LYS A 211 -1.60 17.73 -2.62
CA LYS A 211 -2.04 18.89 -3.42
C LYS A 211 -2.25 18.49 -4.89
N ASP A 212 -1.27 17.81 -5.49
CA ASP A 212 -1.34 17.36 -6.89
C ASP A 212 -2.50 16.37 -7.12
N ILE A 213 -2.79 15.48 -6.16
CA ILE A 213 -3.96 14.58 -6.21
C ILE A 213 -5.26 15.37 -6.22
N VAL A 214 -5.39 16.34 -5.32
CA VAL A 214 -6.60 17.17 -5.17
C VAL A 214 -6.83 18.02 -6.41
N GLU A 215 -5.78 18.61 -6.99
CA GLU A 215 -5.87 19.33 -8.27
C GLU A 215 -6.44 18.44 -9.38
N ARG A 216 -5.94 17.20 -9.50
CA ARG A 216 -6.44 16.25 -10.50
C ARG A 216 -7.86 15.82 -10.23
N THR A 217 -8.26 15.67 -8.97
CA THR A 217 -9.65 15.39 -8.62
C THR A 217 -10.55 16.54 -9.08
N ILE A 218 -10.20 17.80 -8.77
CA ILE A 218 -10.96 18.97 -9.22
C ILE A 218 -11.04 19.06 -10.76
N ILE A 219 -9.98 18.68 -11.48
CA ILE A 219 -9.98 18.63 -12.95
C ILE A 219 -10.94 17.55 -13.48
N LYS A 220 -10.95 16.36 -12.86
CA LYS A 220 -11.79 15.23 -13.28
C LYS A 220 -13.28 15.53 -13.17
N GLU A 221 -13.69 16.36 -12.21
CA GLU A 221 -15.08 16.80 -12.06
C GLU A 221 -15.58 17.67 -13.22
N GLN A 222 -14.68 18.34 -13.97
CA GLN A 222 -15.00 19.16 -15.14
C GLN A 222 -16.15 20.15 -14.92
N TYR A 223 -16.11 20.91 -13.82
CA TYR A 223 -17.16 21.86 -13.48
C TYR A 223 -17.40 22.89 -14.60
N VAL A 224 -18.68 23.07 -14.97
CA VAL A 224 -19.12 24.04 -16.00
C VAL A 224 -19.94 25.21 -15.44
N ASN A 225 -20.34 25.12 -14.16
CA ASN A 225 -21.06 26.19 -13.49
C ASN A 225 -20.13 27.40 -13.27
N VAL A 226 -20.58 28.59 -13.66
CA VAL A 226 -19.78 29.82 -13.60
C VAL A 226 -19.28 30.15 -12.17
N ASN A 227 -20.09 29.90 -11.15
CA ASN A 227 -19.74 30.18 -9.76
C ASN A 227 -18.66 29.20 -9.28
N TYR A 228 -18.82 27.92 -9.56
CA TYR A 228 -17.83 26.89 -9.20
C TYR A 228 -16.49 27.14 -9.88
N VAL A 229 -16.49 27.45 -11.19
CA VAL A 229 -15.25 27.74 -11.93
C VAL A 229 -14.58 29.02 -11.42
N SER A 230 -15.36 30.06 -11.11
CA SER A 230 -14.86 31.28 -10.48
C SER A 230 -14.16 30.99 -9.14
N GLU A 231 -14.81 30.21 -8.28
CA GLU A 231 -14.25 29.80 -6.99
C GLU A 231 -12.97 28.96 -7.14
N ILE A 232 -12.94 28.01 -8.07
CA ILE A 232 -11.77 27.20 -8.37
C ILE A 232 -10.61 28.08 -8.86
N LEU A 233 -10.85 29.03 -9.77
CA LEU A 233 -9.81 29.94 -10.27
C LEU A 233 -9.24 30.82 -9.14
N LYS A 234 -10.10 31.31 -8.25
CA LYS A 234 -9.69 32.09 -7.08
C LYS A 234 -8.84 31.24 -6.12
N CYS A 235 -9.36 30.09 -5.70
CA CYS A 235 -8.69 29.20 -4.75
C CYS A 235 -7.38 28.64 -5.32
N SER A 236 -7.36 28.25 -6.59
CA SER A 236 -6.15 27.74 -7.24
C SER A 236 -5.04 28.79 -7.34
N LYS A 237 -5.40 30.07 -7.52
CA LYS A 237 -4.44 31.18 -7.44
C LYS A 237 -3.90 31.34 -6.01
N GLU A 238 -4.76 31.36 -4.99
CA GLU A 238 -4.38 31.49 -3.57
C GLU A 238 -3.49 30.32 -3.11
N CYS A 239 -3.75 29.13 -3.62
CA CYS A 239 -3.06 27.91 -3.25
C CYS A 239 -1.88 27.56 -4.15
N GLU A 240 -1.49 28.41 -5.09
CA GLU A 240 -0.45 28.12 -6.11
C GLU A 240 -0.67 26.78 -6.85
N ALA A 241 -1.92 26.45 -7.15
CA ALA A 241 -2.36 25.21 -7.77
C ALA A 241 -2.38 25.36 -9.30
N GLN A 242 -1.23 25.17 -9.94
CA GLN A 242 -1.03 25.57 -11.34
C GLN A 242 -1.73 24.65 -12.35
N GLU A 243 -1.87 23.36 -12.05
CA GLU A 243 -2.44 22.36 -12.95
C GLU A 243 -3.95 22.63 -13.12
N SER A 244 -4.66 22.71 -12.00
CA SER A 244 -6.09 23.04 -11.93
C SER A 244 -6.37 24.43 -12.52
N ARG A 245 -5.59 25.45 -12.16
CA ARG A 245 -5.75 26.80 -12.70
C ARG A 245 -5.62 26.83 -14.22
N LYS A 246 -4.55 26.24 -14.77
CA LYS A 246 -4.31 26.22 -16.23
C LYS A 246 -5.43 25.47 -16.95
N PHE A 247 -5.90 24.36 -16.39
CA PHE A 247 -7.02 23.61 -16.93
C PHE A 247 -8.28 24.47 -17.02
N TYR A 248 -8.72 25.08 -15.92
CA TYR A 248 -9.95 25.88 -15.91
C TYR A 248 -9.83 27.17 -16.71
N GLU A 249 -8.67 27.83 -16.76
CA GLU A 249 -8.46 28.97 -17.67
C GLU A 249 -8.65 28.55 -19.14
N ASN A 250 -8.19 27.36 -19.53
CA ASN A 250 -8.41 26.84 -20.88
C ASN A 250 -9.86 26.38 -21.07
N HIS A 251 -10.48 25.77 -20.06
CA HIS A 251 -11.86 25.31 -20.09
C HIS A 251 -12.83 26.48 -20.33
N VAL A 252 -12.60 27.62 -19.67
CA VAL A 252 -13.36 28.87 -19.90
C VAL A 252 -13.15 29.41 -21.32
N LYS A 253 -11.91 29.42 -21.82
CA LYS A 253 -11.60 29.90 -23.17
C LYS A 253 -12.20 29.02 -24.28
N SER A 254 -12.29 27.72 -24.07
CA SER A 254 -12.82 26.78 -25.06
C SER A 254 -14.36 26.80 -25.09
N ASN A 255 -15.00 27.13 -23.97
CA ASN A 255 -16.46 27.10 -23.82
C ASN A 255 -17.06 28.51 -23.57
N LYS A 256 -16.50 29.55 -24.20
CA LYS A 256 -16.84 30.95 -23.90
C LYS A 256 -18.33 31.24 -23.95
N GLU A 257 -19.03 30.76 -24.98
CA GLU A 257 -20.45 31.05 -25.17
C GLU A 257 -21.29 30.47 -24.02
N LEU A 258 -21.01 29.24 -23.59
CA LEU A 258 -21.67 28.62 -22.43
C LEU A 258 -21.51 29.45 -21.15
N PHE A 259 -20.32 29.98 -20.89
CA PHE A 259 -20.08 30.81 -19.71
C PHE A 259 -20.71 32.21 -19.84
N LYS A 260 -20.70 32.81 -21.04
CA LYS A 260 -21.39 34.08 -21.29
C LYS A 260 -22.89 33.95 -21.11
N ASP A 261 -23.48 32.86 -21.58
CA ASP A 261 -24.92 32.60 -21.45
C ASP A 261 -25.33 32.53 -19.97
N GLN A 262 -24.55 31.85 -19.13
CA GLN A 262 -24.76 31.81 -17.69
C GLN A 262 -24.63 33.20 -17.02
N LEU A 263 -23.81 34.09 -17.56
CA LEU A 263 -23.61 35.46 -17.06
C LEU A 263 -24.65 36.47 -17.57
N SER A 264 -25.37 36.15 -18.65
CA SER A 264 -26.25 37.09 -19.38
C SER A 264 -27.42 37.64 -18.54
N GLY A 265 -27.72 37.02 -17.40
CA GLY A 265 -28.75 37.45 -16.45
C GLY A 265 -28.26 38.19 -15.19
N ILE A 266 -26.95 38.42 -15.04
CA ILE A 266 -26.36 39.05 -13.84
C ILE A 266 -26.01 40.51 -14.12
N HIS A 267 -26.33 41.43 -13.19
CA HIS A 267 -25.97 42.83 -13.36
C HIS A 267 -24.44 43.05 -13.32
N LYS A 268 -23.91 43.95 -14.17
CA LYS A 268 -22.45 44.21 -14.26
C LYS A 268 -21.75 44.51 -12.94
N ASN A 269 -22.43 45.19 -12.01
CA ASN A 269 -21.87 45.51 -10.70
C ASN A 269 -21.75 44.26 -9.82
N GLU A 270 -22.69 43.32 -9.91
CA GLU A 270 -22.67 42.05 -9.17
C GLU A 270 -21.62 41.09 -9.75
N LEU A 271 -21.35 41.19 -11.06
CA LEU A 271 -20.32 40.41 -11.74
C LEU A 271 -18.93 40.59 -11.12
N ASN A 272 -18.55 41.83 -10.80
CA ASN A 272 -17.22 42.16 -10.30
C ASN A 272 -16.98 41.68 -8.86
N ASP A 273 -18.07 41.50 -8.09
CA ASP A 273 -18.01 41.04 -6.71
C ASP A 273 -18.06 39.50 -6.62
N LEU A 274 -18.79 38.86 -7.54
CA LEU A 274 -19.08 37.42 -7.51
C LEU A 274 -18.09 36.59 -8.34
N ILE A 275 -17.62 37.15 -9.47
CA ILE A 275 -16.83 36.41 -10.45
C ILE A 275 -15.36 36.82 -10.38
N GLU A 276 -14.50 35.80 -10.40
CA GLU A 276 -13.07 35.99 -10.36
C GLU A 276 -12.63 36.85 -11.58
N PRO A 277 -11.87 37.95 -11.37
CA PRO A 277 -11.57 38.91 -12.44
C PRO A 277 -10.79 38.34 -13.63
N ARG A 278 -10.00 37.28 -13.45
CA ARG A 278 -9.32 36.59 -14.54
C ARG A 278 -10.35 35.91 -15.44
N MET A 279 -11.41 35.30 -14.91
CA MET A 279 -12.49 34.70 -15.69
C MET A 279 -13.17 35.72 -16.61
N LEU A 280 -13.51 36.91 -16.11
CA LEU A 280 -14.12 37.98 -16.92
C LEU A 280 -13.20 38.41 -18.07
N LYS A 281 -11.91 38.57 -17.79
CA LYS A 281 -10.88 38.85 -18.80
C LYS A 281 -10.79 37.76 -19.88
N LEU A 282 -11.02 36.49 -19.53
CA LEU A 282 -11.00 35.38 -20.50
C LEU A 282 -12.22 35.39 -21.43
N LEU A 283 -13.35 35.92 -20.94
CA LEU A 283 -14.61 36.02 -21.66
C LEU A 283 -14.77 37.32 -22.48
N ASN A 284 -13.87 38.29 -22.28
CA ASN A 284 -13.95 39.64 -22.87
C ASN A 284 -15.23 40.40 -22.44
N ILE A 285 -15.60 40.29 -21.17
CA ILE A 285 -16.67 41.05 -20.50
C ILE A 285 -16.03 42.07 -19.56
#